data_AF-A0A523X078-F1
#
_entry.id   AF-A0A523X078-F1
#
_cell.length_a   1.000
_cell.length_b   1.000
_cell.length_c   1.000
_cell.angle_alpha   90.00
_cell.angle_beta   90.00
_cell.angle_gamma   90.00
#
_symmetry.space_group_name_H-M   'P 1'
#
loop_
_entity.id
_entity.type
_entity.pdbx_description
1 polymer ?
#
loop_
_entity_poly.entity_id
_entity_poly.type
_entity_poly.pdbx_seq_one_letter_code
_entity_poly.pdbx_strand_id
1 'polypeptide(L)'
;MAGESPLHAFLKRVGSAFLVNQGCFLVDTEVPLSRTGRTHELDDHRVVDVCGVGERLFEAERGLLADYAGLTGGRPEVKRNVLRGVEVKVSRPDFRNGFFCSGCNFNYLLTPMRLVSPWEMPRGVGLVEYNRYKFSVELAEGRFAFRGLRVVRKASFRRVGQHQIDNATAQMVRRRLDGGSEVLLVELLEGHSENGYNGQ
;
A
#
# COMPACT_ATOMS: atom_id res chain seq x y z
N MET A 1 2.18 5.49 -28.00
CA MET A 1 2.26 5.26 -26.54
C MET A 1 1.53 3.96 -26.25
N ALA A 2 2.23 2.91 -25.82
CA ALA A 2 1.57 1.68 -25.43
C ALA A 2 0.88 1.92 -24.07
N GLY A 3 -0.45 1.87 -24.04
CA GLY A 3 -1.22 2.01 -22.81
C GLY A 3 -0.97 0.83 -21.85
N GLU A 4 -1.35 1.02 -20.59
CA GLU A 4 -1.32 -0.04 -19.58
C GLU A 4 -2.12 -1.27 -20.05
N SER A 5 -1.56 -2.47 -19.89
CA SER A 5 -2.26 -3.69 -20.29
C SER A 5 -3.46 -3.96 -19.36
N PRO A 6 -4.59 -4.51 -19.87
CA PRO A 6 -5.75 -4.81 -19.03
C PRO A 6 -5.43 -5.72 -17.84
N LEU A 7 -4.50 -6.67 -18.01
CA LEU A 7 -4.06 -7.55 -16.93
C LEU A 7 -3.30 -6.78 -15.85
N HIS A 8 -2.48 -5.81 -16.22
CA HIS A 8 -1.72 -4.99 -15.26
C HIS A 8 -2.69 -4.14 -14.41
N ALA A 9 -3.61 -3.43 -15.06
CA ALA A 9 -4.67 -2.67 -14.40
C ALA A 9 -5.51 -3.54 -13.45
N PHE A 10 -5.87 -4.76 -13.89
CA PHE A 10 -6.61 -5.71 -13.06
C PHE A 10 -5.79 -6.16 -11.84
N LEU A 11 -4.52 -6.51 -12.02
CA LEU A 11 -3.66 -6.95 -10.92
C LEU A 11 -3.36 -5.82 -9.92
N LYS A 12 -3.36 -4.56 -10.33
CA LYS A 12 -3.34 -3.43 -9.38
C LYS A 12 -4.54 -3.47 -8.43
N ARG A 13 -5.75 -3.70 -8.94
CA ARG A 13 -6.96 -3.84 -8.11
C ARG A 13 -6.88 -5.03 -7.15
N VAL A 14 -6.36 -6.16 -7.63
CA VAL A 14 -6.07 -7.33 -6.78
C VAL A 14 -5.05 -6.98 -5.71
N GLY A 15 -3.99 -6.25 -6.06
CA GLY A 15 -2.98 -5.73 -5.14
C GLY A 15 -3.58 -4.82 -4.07
N SER A 16 -4.50 -3.93 -4.44
CA SER A 16 -5.19 -3.05 -3.48
C SER A 16 -6.00 -3.85 -2.46
N ALA A 17 -6.81 -4.80 -2.92
CA ALA A 17 -7.59 -5.67 -2.05
C ALA A 17 -6.69 -6.57 -1.17
N PHE A 18 -5.56 -7.03 -1.71
CA PHE A 18 -4.53 -7.73 -0.93
C PHE A 18 -3.98 -6.85 0.19
N LEU A 19 -3.69 -5.57 -0.07
CA LEU A 19 -3.18 -4.65 0.95
C LEU A 19 -4.22 -4.34 2.05
N VAL A 20 -5.51 -4.26 1.72
CA VAL A 20 -6.58 -4.17 2.72
C VAL A 20 -6.51 -5.36 3.69
N ASN A 21 -6.38 -6.58 3.16
CA ASN A 21 -6.18 -7.78 3.99
C ASN A 21 -4.87 -7.78 4.80
N GLN A 22 -3.88 -6.98 4.40
CA GLN A 22 -2.64 -6.77 5.16
C GLN A 22 -2.78 -5.70 6.26
N GLY A 23 -4.01 -5.22 6.51
CA GLY A 23 -4.32 -4.22 7.53
C GLY A 23 -4.06 -2.78 7.08
N CYS A 24 -4.01 -2.51 5.77
CA CYS A 24 -3.95 -1.15 5.27
C CYS A 24 -5.34 -0.50 5.32
N PHE A 25 -5.43 0.66 5.96
CA PHE A 25 -6.66 1.46 6.06
C PHE A 25 -6.78 2.52 4.96
N LEU A 26 -5.66 2.82 4.30
CA LEU A 26 -5.59 3.70 3.14
C LEU A 26 -4.81 2.98 2.04
N VAL A 27 -5.37 2.90 0.84
CA VAL A 27 -4.75 2.24 -0.31
C VAL A 27 -5.00 3.08 -1.55
N ASP A 28 -4.00 3.18 -2.42
CA ASP A 28 -4.04 4.00 -3.62
C ASP A 28 -3.07 3.45 -4.67
N THR A 29 -3.27 3.84 -5.92
CA THR A 29 -2.45 3.40 -7.07
C THR A 29 -1.53 4.51 -7.56
N GLU A 30 -0.46 4.17 -8.28
CA GLU A 30 0.49 5.13 -8.84
C GLU A 30 1.00 6.13 -7.80
N VAL A 31 1.53 5.64 -6.68
CA VAL A 31 2.02 6.52 -5.61
C VAL A 31 3.50 6.83 -5.84
N PRO A 32 3.88 8.08 -6.14
CA PRO A 32 5.27 8.48 -6.18
C PRO A 32 5.85 8.46 -4.76
N LEU A 33 7.03 7.86 -4.66
CA LEU A 33 7.77 7.69 -3.42
C LEU A 33 9.11 8.44 -3.54
N SER A 34 9.56 9.05 -2.44
CA SER A 34 10.83 9.79 -2.47
C SER A 34 12.01 8.82 -2.62
N ARG A 35 13.04 9.26 -3.36
CA ARG A 35 14.23 8.45 -3.64
C ARG A 35 15.12 8.41 -2.40
N THR A 36 15.25 7.26 -1.75
CA THR A 36 16.17 7.07 -0.62
C THR A 36 17.18 5.96 -0.94
N GLY A 37 18.17 6.31 -1.79
CA GLY A 37 19.21 5.39 -2.24
C GLY A 37 18.75 4.35 -3.28
N ARG A 38 19.69 3.55 -3.79
CA ARG A 38 19.42 2.31 -4.54
C ARG A 38 19.84 1.15 -3.66
N THR A 39 18.92 0.24 -3.36
CA THR A 39 19.23 -0.93 -2.52
C THR A 39 19.44 -2.22 -3.33
N HIS A 40 19.07 -2.20 -4.61
CA HIS A 40 19.18 -3.34 -5.53
C HIS A 40 19.24 -2.86 -6.99
N GLU A 41 19.76 -3.69 -7.89
CA GLU A 41 19.87 -3.38 -9.34
C GLU A 41 18.50 -3.19 -10.00
N LEU A 42 17.50 -3.93 -9.51
CA LEU A 42 16.11 -3.86 -9.97
C LEU A 42 15.36 -2.63 -9.44
N ASP A 43 15.94 -1.86 -8.50
CA ASP A 43 15.30 -0.73 -7.82
C ASP A 43 15.43 0.57 -8.65
N ASP A 44 14.71 0.63 -9.77
CA ASP A 44 14.87 1.71 -10.76
C ASP A 44 13.63 2.61 -10.96
N HIS A 45 12.52 2.28 -10.30
CA HIS A 45 11.29 3.07 -10.39
C HIS A 45 11.18 4.09 -9.26
N ARG A 46 10.19 4.99 -9.35
CA ARG A 46 9.87 5.98 -8.30
C ARG A 46 8.39 6.04 -7.96
N VAL A 47 7.58 5.34 -8.74
CA VAL A 47 6.14 5.24 -8.57
C VAL A 47 5.88 3.78 -8.28
N VAL A 48 5.23 3.49 -7.16
CA VAL A 48 4.78 2.14 -6.85
C VAL A 48 3.37 1.97 -7.44
N ASP A 49 3.14 0.84 -8.10
CA ASP A 49 1.86 0.51 -8.73
C ASP A 49 0.69 0.59 -7.74
N VAL A 50 0.88 0.04 -6.54
CA VAL A 50 -0.09 0.11 -5.43
C VAL A 50 0.63 0.36 -4.12
N CYS A 51 0.18 1.35 -3.37
CA CYS A 51 0.67 1.63 -2.02
C CYS A 51 -0.47 1.54 -1.02
N GLY A 52 -0.16 1.05 0.17
CA GLY A 52 -1.08 1.04 1.30
C GLY A 52 -0.42 1.55 2.56
N VAL A 53 -1.17 2.32 3.35
CA VAL A 53 -0.80 2.76 4.70
C VAL A 53 -1.54 1.86 5.69
N GLY A 54 -0.78 1.20 6.56
CA GLY A 54 -1.31 0.45 7.69
C GLY A 54 -0.58 0.81 8.98
N GLU A 55 -0.91 0.14 10.07
CA GLU A 55 -0.27 0.35 11.38
C GLU A 55 0.65 -0.81 11.75
N ARG A 56 1.69 -0.49 12.53
CA ARG A 56 2.49 -1.50 13.24
C ARG A 56 2.89 -0.98 14.62
N LEU A 57 2.93 -1.88 15.60
CA LEU A 57 3.46 -1.60 16.94
C LEU A 57 4.99 -1.64 16.92
N PHE A 58 5.59 -0.65 17.56
CA PHE A 58 7.02 -0.54 17.78
C PHE A 58 7.30 -0.33 19.26
N GLU A 59 8.37 -0.92 19.79
CA GLU A 59 8.85 -0.57 21.12
C GLU A 59 9.16 0.93 21.16
N ALA A 60 8.68 1.62 22.19
CA ALA A 60 8.95 3.03 22.38
C ALA A 60 10.43 3.25 22.74
N GLU A 61 10.99 4.35 22.25
CA GLU A 61 12.34 4.75 22.65
C GLU A 61 12.36 5.15 24.13
N ARG A 62 13.41 4.71 24.84
CA ARG A 62 13.54 4.80 26.31
C ARG A 62 13.48 6.22 26.92
N GLY A 63 13.33 7.28 26.13
CA GLY A 63 13.23 8.67 26.61
C GLY A 63 11.85 9.33 26.45
N LEU A 64 10.98 8.83 25.58
CA LEU A 64 9.71 9.50 25.25
C LEU A 64 8.56 9.20 26.22
N LEU A 65 8.68 8.12 27.00
CA LEU A 65 7.64 7.61 27.89
C LEU A 65 8.16 7.32 29.30
N ALA A 66 9.27 7.97 29.70
CA ALA A 66 9.83 7.83 31.05
C ALA A 66 8.78 8.15 32.14
N ASP A 67 7.89 9.10 31.86
CA ASP A 67 6.81 9.50 32.78
C ASP A 67 5.64 8.49 32.82
N TYR A 68 5.51 7.62 31.80
CA TYR A 68 4.44 6.62 31.70
C TYR A 68 4.89 5.19 32.07
N ALA A 69 6.21 4.91 32.00
CA ALA A 69 6.79 3.60 32.28
C ALA A 69 6.65 3.19 33.77
N GLY A 70 6.36 4.13 34.67
CA GLY A 70 6.14 3.85 36.09
C GLY A 70 4.82 3.13 36.41
N LEU A 71 3.85 3.09 35.48
CA LEU A 71 2.49 2.60 35.76
C LEU A 71 2.20 1.20 35.20
N THR A 72 2.98 0.73 34.24
CA THR A 72 2.79 -0.58 33.61
C THR A 72 4.15 -1.24 33.48
N GLY A 73 4.39 -2.36 34.17
CA GLY A 73 5.68 -3.06 34.19
C GLY A 73 6.13 -3.65 32.83
N GLY A 74 5.59 -3.17 31.71
CA GLY A 74 5.93 -3.56 30.34
C GLY A 74 6.69 -2.47 29.60
N ARG A 75 7.37 -2.84 28.51
CA ARG A 75 7.95 -1.85 27.60
C ARG A 75 6.81 -1.16 26.85
N PRO A 76 6.69 0.17 26.91
CA PRO A 76 5.62 0.84 26.20
C PRO A 76 5.77 0.65 24.69
N GLU A 77 4.67 0.45 23.99
CA GLU A 77 4.63 0.32 22.53
C GLU A 77 3.90 1.51 21.91
N VAL A 78 4.37 1.97 20.76
CA VAL A 78 3.75 3.04 19.99
C VAL A 78 3.33 2.48 18.64
N LYS A 79 2.07 2.71 18.27
CA LYS A 79 1.59 2.47 16.91
C LYS A 79 2.17 3.53 15.98
N ARG A 80 2.76 3.09 14.88
CA ARG A 80 3.22 3.98 13.80
C ARG A 80 2.70 3.51 12.46
N ASN A 81 2.46 4.46 11.57
CA ASN A 81 2.12 4.18 10.20
C ASN A 81 3.30 3.48 9.50
N VAL A 82 2.96 2.53 8.62
CA VAL A 82 3.91 1.81 7.78
C VAL A 82 3.36 1.71 6.36
N LEU A 83 4.27 1.80 5.39
CA LEU A 83 3.95 1.64 3.98
C LEU A 83 4.08 0.18 3.54
N ARG A 84 3.11 -0.28 2.75
CA ARG A 84 3.16 -1.55 2.04
C ARG A 84 3.01 -1.28 0.55
N GLY A 85 4.04 -1.60 -0.22
CA GLY A 85 4.04 -1.45 -1.68
C GLY A 85 3.82 -2.77 -2.39
N VAL A 86 3.01 -2.77 -3.44
CA VAL A 86 2.89 -3.88 -4.41
C VAL A 86 3.30 -3.34 -5.77
N GLU A 87 4.27 -4.00 -6.39
CA GLU A 87 4.63 -3.84 -7.80
C GLU A 87 4.04 -5.00 -8.60
N VAL A 88 3.43 -4.68 -9.73
CA VAL A 88 2.77 -5.65 -10.61
C VAL A 88 3.67 -5.90 -11.81
N LYS A 89 3.98 -7.17 -12.08
CA LYS A 89 4.71 -7.55 -13.30
C LYS A 89 3.98 -8.64 -14.06
N VAL A 90 3.59 -8.33 -15.30
CA VAL A 90 2.78 -9.22 -16.15
C VAL A 90 3.60 -9.97 -17.19
N SER A 91 4.88 -9.60 -17.36
CA SER A 91 5.80 -10.25 -18.31
C SER A 91 7.22 -10.34 -17.74
N ARG A 92 8.01 -11.28 -18.25
CA ARG A 92 9.45 -11.39 -17.92
C ARG A 92 10.25 -10.13 -18.31
N PRO A 93 10.05 -9.53 -19.50
CA PRO A 93 10.69 -8.25 -19.83
C PRO A 93 10.35 -7.13 -18.84
N ASP A 94 9.09 -7.01 -18.46
CA ASP A 94 8.62 -6.01 -17.50
C ASP A 94 9.31 -6.17 -16.13
N PHE A 95 9.46 -7.41 -15.64
CA PHE A 95 10.23 -7.69 -14.42
C PHE A 95 11.72 -7.31 -14.55
N ARG A 96 12.34 -7.60 -15.70
CA ARG A 96 13.76 -7.29 -15.94
C ARG A 96 14.04 -5.80 -16.07
N ASN A 97 13.03 -5.01 -16.46
CA ASN A 97 13.11 -3.55 -16.49
C ASN A 97 13.13 -2.93 -15.09
N GLY A 98 13.00 -3.74 -14.03
CA GLY A 98 13.03 -3.27 -12.66
C GLY A 98 11.65 -2.96 -12.09
N PHE A 99 11.62 -2.75 -10.78
CA PHE A 99 10.44 -2.43 -9.98
C PHE A 99 10.86 -1.78 -8.67
N PHE A 100 9.97 -1.03 -8.04
CA PHE A 100 10.29 -0.38 -6.79
C PHE A 100 10.34 -1.37 -5.62
N CYS A 101 11.50 -1.53 -4.96
CA CYS A 101 11.67 -2.56 -3.94
C CYS A 101 12.18 -2.07 -2.58
N SER A 102 12.38 -0.75 -2.42
CA SER A 102 13.03 -0.17 -1.24
C SER A 102 12.22 0.87 -0.48
N GLY A 103 11.34 1.63 -1.13
CA GLY A 103 10.74 2.80 -0.48
C GLY A 103 9.46 2.53 0.30
N CYS A 104 9.06 1.28 0.52
CA CYS A 104 8.03 0.89 1.50
C CYS A 104 8.62 0.02 2.63
N ASN A 105 7.96 0.01 3.79
CA ASN A 105 8.35 -0.87 4.90
C ASN A 105 8.19 -2.35 4.55
N PHE A 106 7.19 -2.69 3.74
CA PHE A 106 7.03 -4.01 3.15
C PHE A 106 6.85 -3.85 1.64
N ASN A 107 7.59 -4.61 0.86
CA ASN A 107 7.53 -4.57 -0.60
C ASN A 107 7.12 -5.95 -1.10
N TYR A 108 6.17 -5.99 -2.03
CA TYR A 108 5.65 -7.19 -2.65
C TYR A 108 5.75 -7.05 -4.17
N LEU A 109 6.07 -8.16 -4.82
CA LEU A 109 5.87 -8.31 -6.26
C LEU A 109 4.65 -9.21 -6.48
N LEU A 110 3.67 -8.73 -7.25
CA LEU A 110 2.49 -9.48 -7.67
C LEU A 110 2.61 -9.84 -9.14
N THR A 111 2.63 -11.13 -9.44
CA THR A 111 2.82 -11.62 -10.81
C THR A 111 1.88 -12.78 -11.13
N PRO A 112 1.57 -13.04 -12.41
CA PRO A 112 1.03 -14.33 -12.82
C PRO A 112 1.88 -15.49 -12.31
N MET A 113 1.24 -16.62 -12.01
CA MET A 113 1.92 -17.82 -11.51
C MET A 113 3.14 -18.20 -12.34
N ARG A 114 4.25 -18.52 -11.65
CA ARG A 114 5.51 -18.98 -12.24
C ARG A 114 6.18 -17.98 -13.17
N LEU A 115 5.74 -16.72 -13.17
CA LEU A 115 6.37 -15.67 -13.98
C LEU A 115 7.77 -15.36 -13.46
N VAL A 116 7.96 -15.24 -12.14
CA VAL A 116 9.26 -14.99 -11.51
C VAL A 116 9.59 -16.11 -10.53
N SER A 117 10.84 -16.58 -10.52
CA SER A 117 11.28 -17.55 -9.52
C SER A 117 11.50 -16.86 -8.16
N PRO A 118 11.11 -17.45 -7.03
CA PRO A 118 11.34 -16.88 -5.69
C PRO A 118 12.80 -16.55 -5.38
N TRP A 119 13.74 -17.23 -6.04
CA TRP A 119 15.19 -17.07 -5.90
C TRP A 119 15.73 -15.85 -6.65
N GLU A 120 15.02 -15.38 -7.68
CA GLU A 120 15.35 -14.15 -8.42
C GLU A 120 14.90 -12.88 -7.68
N MET A 121 14.16 -13.05 -6.58
CA MET A 121 13.60 -11.94 -5.82
C MET A 121 14.62 -11.32 -4.86
N PRO A 122 14.74 -9.98 -4.80
CA PRO A 122 15.59 -9.30 -3.83
C PRO A 122 15.27 -9.71 -2.38
N ARG A 123 16.29 -9.68 -1.51
CA ARG A 123 16.15 -10.13 -0.11
C ARG A 123 15.07 -9.33 0.62
N GLY A 124 14.05 -10.02 1.13
CA GLY A 124 13.01 -9.39 1.94
C GLY A 124 11.85 -8.80 1.14
N VAL A 125 11.88 -8.88 -0.19
CA VAL A 125 10.71 -8.61 -1.04
C VAL A 125 9.81 -9.85 -1.04
N GLY A 126 8.51 -9.65 -0.82
CA GLY A 126 7.51 -10.70 -0.91
C GLY A 126 7.17 -11.02 -2.37
N LEU A 127 6.77 -12.26 -2.63
CA LEU A 127 6.28 -12.69 -3.94
C LEU A 127 4.87 -13.24 -3.77
N VAL A 128 3.93 -12.63 -4.49
CA VAL A 128 2.54 -13.04 -4.58
C VAL A 128 2.26 -13.47 -6.02
N GLU A 129 1.65 -14.64 -6.17
CA GLU A 129 1.32 -15.21 -7.45
C GLU A 129 -0.18 -15.25 -7.67
N TYR A 130 -0.59 -14.83 -8.86
CA TYR A 130 -1.96 -14.83 -9.36
C TYR A 130 -2.19 -15.98 -10.34
N ASN A 131 -3.21 -16.81 -10.07
CA ASN A 131 -3.67 -17.89 -10.93
C ASN A 131 -5.00 -17.53 -11.60
N ARG A 132 -4.95 -17.09 -12.85
CA ARG A 132 -6.16 -16.74 -13.63
C ARG A 132 -7.22 -17.83 -13.71
N TYR A 133 -6.84 -19.11 -13.67
CA TYR A 133 -7.77 -20.22 -13.85
C TYR A 133 -8.47 -20.62 -12.54
N LYS A 134 -7.94 -20.18 -11.40
CA LYS A 134 -8.49 -20.47 -10.08
C LYS A 134 -8.93 -19.20 -9.34
N PHE A 135 -8.85 -18.04 -10.00
CA PHE A 135 -9.09 -16.78 -9.33
C PHE A 135 -10.58 -16.57 -9.06
N SER A 136 -10.90 -16.35 -7.79
CA SER A 136 -12.16 -15.78 -7.36
C SER A 136 -11.92 -14.95 -6.10
N VAL A 137 -12.79 -13.98 -5.86
CA VAL A 137 -12.73 -13.15 -4.65
C VAL A 137 -14.13 -12.94 -4.11
N GLU A 138 -14.29 -13.11 -2.81
CA GLU A 138 -15.51 -12.85 -2.07
C GLU A 138 -15.20 -11.88 -0.92
N LEU A 139 -16.14 -11.01 -0.56
CA LEU A 139 -16.01 -10.16 0.62
C LEU A 139 -16.72 -10.84 1.80
N ALA A 140 -15.95 -11.23 2.82
CA ALA A 140 -16.47 -11.87 4.02
C ALA A 140 -15.88 -11.16 5.25
N GLU A 141 -16.74 -10.71 6.18
CA GLU A 141 -16.33 -10.06 7.43
C GLU A 141 -15.34 -8.89 7.24
N GLY A 142 -15.55 -8.08 6.19
CA GLY A 142 -14.68 -6.95 5.86
C GLY A 142 -13.30 -7.34 5.30
N ARG A 143 -13.10 -8.61 4.92
CA ARG A 143 -11.87 -9.12 4.30
C ARG A 143 -12.15 -9.77 2.95
N PHE A 144 -11.18 -9.68 2.05
CA PHE A 144 -11.25 -10.32 0.74
C PHE A 144 -10.79 -11.78 0.82
N ALA A 145 -11.69 -12.74 0.67
CA ALA A 145 -11.35 -14.15 0.59
C ALA A 145 -10.92 -14.50 -0.85
N PHE A 146 -9.61 -14.63 -1.08
CA PHE A 146 -9.07 -14.96 -2.40
C PHE A 146 -8.94 -16.47 -2.62
N ARG A 147 -9.45 -16.96 -3.74
CA ARG A 147 -8.99 -18.21 -4.38
C ARG A 147 -8.04 -17.86 -5.51
N GLY A 148 -7.03 -18.68 -5.74
CA GLY A 148 -6.06 -18.48 -6.83
C GLY A 148 -5.03 -17.37 -6.61
N LEU A 149 -4.96 -16.75 -5.42
CA LEU A 149 -3.88 -15.85 -5.02
C LEU A 149 -2.99 -16.54 -3.98
N ARG A 150 -1.67 -16.61 -4.21
CA ARG A 150 -0.74 -17.34 -3.34
C ARG A 150 0.45 -16.48 -2.95
N VAL A 151 0.69 -16.32 -1.65
CA VAL A 151 1.96 -15.75 -1.15
C VAL A 151 3.02 -16.84 -1.18
N VAL A 152 3.92 -16.78 -2.16
CA VAL A 152 5.02 -17.73 -2.33
C VAL A 152 6.21 -17.37 -1.45
N ARG A 153 6.43 -16.07 -1.25
CA ARG A 153 7.48 -15.55 -0.36
C ARG A 153 6.90 -14.41 0.48
N LYS A 154 7.11 -14.45 1.79
CA LYS A 154 6.70 -13.38 2.70
C LYS A 154 7.66 -12.20 2.59
N ALA A 155 7.11 -10.98 2.58
CA ALA A 155 7.91 -9.77 2.68
C ALA A 155 8.49 -9.63 4.10
N SER A 156 9.66 -9.03 4.19
CA SER A 156 10.31 -8.68 5.45
C SER A 156 10.19 -7.18 5.69
N PHE A 157 10.10 -6.79 6.95
CA PHE A 157 10.07 -5.38 7.33
C PHE A 157 11.41 -4.70 7.02
N ARG A 158 11.33 -3.51 6.43
CA ARG A 158 12.45 -2.60 6.20
C ARG A 158 12.14 -1.27 6.87
N ARG A 159 13.19 -0.63 7.40
CA ARG A 159 13.09 0.75 7.87
C ARG A 159 13.11 1.69 6.67
N VAL A 160 12.15 2.60 6.63
CA VAL A 160 12.14 3.74 5.70
C VAL A 160 12.05 5.01 6.54
N GLY A 161 12.50 6.14 6.00
CA GLY A 161 12.43 7.41 6.70
C GLY A 161 10.99 7.85 6.94
N GLN A 162 10.72 8.50 8.09
CA GLN A 162 9.37 8.96 8.42
C GLN A 162 8.80 9.91 7.34
N HIS A 163 9.64 10.79 6.79
CA HIS A 163 9.26 11.69 5.69
C HIS A 163 8.69 10.95 4.47
N GLN A 164 9.17 9.73 4.17
CA GLN A 164 8.65 8.91 3.08
C GLN A 164 7.19 8.52 3.35
N ILE A 165 6.93 8.08 4.59
CA ILE A 165 5.62 7.64 5.06
C ILE A 165 4.66 8.83 5.04
N ASP A 166 5.09 9.97 5.57
CA ASP A 166 4.28 11.18 5.65
C ASP A 166 3.95 11.72 4.25
N ASN A 167 4.94 11.80 3.36
CA ASN A 167 4.73 12.29 1.99
C ASN A 167 3.76 11.39 1.21
N ALA A 168 3.95 10.08 1.27
CA ALA A 168 3.06 9.13 0.61
C ALA A 168 1.64 9.22 1.16
N THR A 169 1.49 9.22 2.49
CA THR A 169 0.19 9.33 3.17
C THR A 169 -0.52 10.63 2.80
N ALA A 170 0.18 11.77 2.88
CA ALA A 170 -0.37 13.08 2.56
C ALA A 170 -0.87 13.15 1.11
N GLN A 171 -0.11 12.59 0.17
CA GLN A 171 -0.53 12.56 -1.23
C GLN A 171 -1.77 11.70 -1.44
N MET A 172 -1.81 10.50 -0.87
CA MET A 172 -2.96 9.59 -0.98
C MET A 172 -4.23 10.22 -0.36
N VAL A 173 -4.08 10.91 0.78
CA VAL A 173 -5.18 11.64 1.41
C VAL A 173 -5.65 12.80 0.54
N ARG A 174 -4.74 13.61 -0.03
CA ARG A 174 -5.11 14.71 -0.93
C ARG A 174 -5.96 14.24 -2.10
N ARG A 175 -5.52 13.18 -2.81
CA ARG A 175 -6.31 12.62 -3.95
C ARG A 175 -7.70 12.16 -3.53
N ARG A 176 -7.83 11.60 -2.34
CA ARG A 176 -9.13 11.17 -1.80
C ARG A 176 -10.02 12.35 -1.42
N LEU A 177 -9.45 13.41 -0.87
CA LEU A 177 -10.17 14.63 -0.52
C LEU A 177 -10.59 15.41 -1.75
N ASP A 178 -9.77 15.46 -2.80
CA ASP A 178 -10.12 16.12 -4.06
C ASP A 178 -11.40 15.49 -4.65
N GLY A 179 -11.51 14.16 -4.62
CA GLY A 179 -12.75 13.46 -5.00
C GLY A 179 -13.91 13.61 -4.01
N GLY A 180 -13.64 13.93 -2.74
CA GLY A 180 -14.65 14.13 -1.70
C GLY A 180 -15.14 15.57 -1.55
N SER A 181 -14.41 16.53 -2.12
CA SER A 181 -14.71 17.96 -1.96
C SER A 181 -15.98 18.36 -2.71
N GLU A 182 -16.26 17.73 -3.84
CA GLU A 182 -17.52 17.89 -4.57
C GLU A 182 -18.71 17.34 -3.77
N VAL A 183 -18.55 16.18 -3.14
CA VAL A 183 -19.60 15.59 -2.28
C VAL A 183 -19.87 16.48 -1.07
N LEU A 184 -18.81 16.93 -0.40
CA LEU A 184 -18.94 17.84 0.75
C LEU A 184 -19.58 19.18 0.35
N LEU A 185 -19.26 19.71 -0.84
CA LEU A 185 -19.90 20.91 -1.35
C LEU A 185 -21.41 20.71 -1.52
N VAL A 186 -21.82 19.60 -2.11
CA VAL A 186 -23.26 19.26 -2.27
C VAL A 186 -23.92 19.15 -0.90
N GLU A 187 -23.36 18.39 0.03
CA GLU A 187 -23.91 18.22 1.40
C GLU A 187 -24.02 19.56 2.14
N LEU A 188 -23.04 20.46 1.99
CA LEU A 188 -23.07 21.80 2.59
C LEU A 188 -24.15 22.68 1.96
N LEU A 189 -24.35 22.61 0.64
CA LEU A 189 -25.39 23.36 -0.07
C LEU A 189 -26.79 22.84 0.26
N GLU A 190 -26.97 21.52 0.31
CA GLU A 190 -28.22 20.88 0.72
C GLU A 190 -28.56 21.26 2.17
N GLY A 191 -27.61 21.10 3.10
CA GLY A 191 -27.78 21.51 4.48
C GLY A 191 -28.03 23.02 4.63
N HIS A 192 -27.46 23.88 3.77
CA HIS A 192 -27.76 25.32 3.78
C HIS A 192 -29.21 25.60 3.34
N SER A 193 -29.70 24.91 2.31
CA SER A 193 -31.07 25.05 1.81
C SER A 193 -32.12 24.57 2.83
N GLU A 194 -31.83 23.49 3.55
CA GLU A 194 -32.70 22.97 4.62
C GLU A 194 -32.75 23.89 5.85
N ASN A 195 -31.71 24.70 6.08
CA ASN A 195 -31.64 25.68 7.16
C ASN A 195 -32.35 27.01 6.85
N GLY A 196 -33.17 27.07 5.78
CA GLY A 196 -34.16 28.12 5.59
C GLY A 196 -33.64 29.44 5.01
N TYR A 197 -32.41 29.50 4.52
CA TYR A 197 -31.94 30.63 3.71
C TYR A 197 -32.35 30.43 2.24
N ASN A 198 -33.65 30.55 1.98
CA ASN A 198 -34.11 30.87 0.62
C ASN A 198 -33.70 32.31 0.35
N GLY A 199 -32.75 32.50 -0.57
CA GLY A 199 -32.30 33.82 -1.00
C GLY A 199 -33.49 34.72 -1.31
N GLN A 200 -33.56 35.85 -0.60
CA GLN A 200 -34.22 37.04 -1.10
C GLN A 200 -33.39 37.65 -2.22
#